data_AF-A0A4V5TLL0-F1
#
_entry.id   AF-A0A4V5TLL0-F1
#
_cell.length_a   1.000
_cell.length_b   1.000
_cell.length_c   1.000
_cell.angle_alpha   90.00
_cell.angle_beta   90.00
_cell.angle_gamma   90.00
#
_symmetry.space_group_name_H-M   'P 1'
#
loop_
_entity.id
_entity.type
_entity.pdbx_description
1 polymer ?
#
loop_
_entity_poly.entity_id
_entity_poly.type
_entity_poly.pdbx_seq_one_letter_code
_entity_poly.pdbx_strand_id
1 'polypeptide(L)' 'MSNWVIAMMLGVSIFLGALALFAFLWAIKNGQFDDEEKFLNAAKFDGEDELNDALKQEQKKEALKKNYKPE' A
#
# COMPACT_ATOMS: atom_id res chain seq x y z
N MET A 1 -35.09 24.92 12.91
CA MET A 1 -34.65 23.76 12.11
C MET A 1 -35.67 22.65 12.33
N SER A 2 -36.22 22.03 11.29
CA SER A 2 -37.30 21.04 11.44
C SER A 2 -36.76 19.71 11.95
N ASN A 3 -37.49 19.02 12.85
CA ASN A 3 -37.12 17.70 13.38
C ASN A 3 -36.78 16.69 12.27
N TRP A 4 -37.47 16.78 11.13
CA TRP A 4 -37.20 15.96 9.96
C TRP A 4 -35.79 16.15 9.39
N VAL A 5 -35.29 17.40 9.36
CA VAL A 5 -33.92 17.69 8.90
C VAL A 5 -32.89 17.11 9.87
N ILE A 6 -33.14 17.20 11.17
CA ILE A 6 -32.26 16.62 12.20
C ILE A 6 -32.21 15.09 12.06
N ALA A 7 -33.37 14.45 11.86
CA ALA A 7 -33.45 13.00 11.64
C ALA A 7 -32.70 12.56 10.38
N MET A 8 -32.81 13.32 9.28
CA MET A 8 -32.06 13.05 8.05
C MET A 8 -30.55 13.20 8.25
N MET A 9 -30.09 14.24 8.95
CA MET A 9 -28.68 14.46 9.25
C MET A 9 -28.09 13.32 10.09
N LEU A 10 -28.82 12.88 11.12
CA LEU A 10 -28.41 11.74 11.95
C LEU A 10 -28.45 10.42 11.18
N GLY A 11 -29.46 10.20 10.35
CA GLY A 11 -29.57 8.99 9.54
C GLY A 11 -28.41 8.86 8.56
N VAL A 12 -28.07 9.95 7.86
CA VAL A 12 -26.96 9.97 6.90
C VAL A 12 -25.61 9.79 7.61
N SER A 13 -25.40 10.44 8.77
CA SER A 13 -24.12 10.31 9.48
C SER A 13 -23.88 8.90 10.03
N ILE A 14 -24.91 8.27 10.60
CA ILE A 14 -24.84 6.89 11.10
C ILE A 14 -24.63 5.93 9.93
N PHE A 15 -25.33 6.14 8.81
CA PHE A 15 -25.20 5.31 7.62
C PHE A 15 -23.78 5.37 7.04
N LEU A 16 -23.22 6.57 6.86
CA LEU A 16 -21.85 6.74 6.38
C LEU A 16 -20.83 6.15 7.36
N GLY A 17 -21.05 6.32 8.67
CA GLY A 17 -20.21 5.69 9.69
C GLY A 17 -20.23 4.16 9.62
N ALA A 18 -21.40 3.57 9.42
CA ALA A 18 -21.55 2.12 9.26
C ALA A 18 -20.88 1.60 7.98
N LEU A 19 -21.01 2.32 6.86
CA LEU A 19 -20.32 1.97 5.62
C LEU A 19 -18.80 2.03 5.77
N ALA A 20 -18.27 3.08 6.40
CA ALA A 20 -16.85 3.23 6.66
C ALA A 20 -16.33 2.10 7.56
N LEU A 21 -17.06 1.76 8.62
CA LEU A 21 -16.72 0.65 9.51
C LEU A 21 -16.72 -0.70 8.78
N PHE A 22 -17.72 -0.94 7.92
CA PHE A 22 -17.80 -2.17 7.14
C PHE A 22 -16.63 -2.28 6.15
N ALA A 23 -16.30 -1.20 5.45
CA ALA A 23 -15.16 -1.14 4.55
C ALA A 23 -13.83 -1.37 5.30
N PHE A 24 -13.68 -0.77 6.49
CA PHE A 24 -12.51 -0.96 7.34
C PHE A 24 -12.34 -2.42 7.80
N LEU A 25 -13.41 -3.05 8.29
CA LEU A 25 -13.38 -4.45 8.68
C LEU A 25 -13.09 -5.39 7.50
N TRP A 26 -13.63 -5.08 6.31
CA TRP A 26 -13.33 -5.80 5.08
C TRP A 26 -11.85 -5.65 4.67
N ALA A 27 -11.29 -4.44 4.79
CA ALA A 27 -9.88 -4.16 4.51
C ALA A 27 -8.94 -4.94 5.42
N ILE A 28 -9.24 -5.01 6.72
CA ILE A 28 -8.49 -5.84 7.69
C ILE A 28 -8.59 -7.32 7.29
N LYS A 29 -9.80 -7.82 7.05
CA LYS A 29 -10.00 -9.24 6.69
C LYS A 29 -9.26 -9.63 5.40
N ASN A 30 -9.14 -8.72 4.45
CA ASN A 30 -8.46 -8.94 3.18
C ASN A 30 -6.95 -8.67 3.23
N GLY A 31 -6.38 -8.33 4.39
CA GLY A 31 -4.94 -8.09 4.51
C GLY A 31 -4.47 -6.82 3.80
N GLN A 32 -5.34 -5.81 3.62
CA GLN A 32 -4.95 -4.55 2.94
C GLN A 32 -3.86 -3.78 3.69
N PHE A 33 -3.61 -4.14 4.95
CA PHE A 33 -2.58 -3.56 5.82
C PHE A 33 -1.34 -4.47 5.99
N ASP A 34 -1.29 -5.63 5.34
CA ASP A 34 -0.20 -6.60 5.49
C ASP A 34 1.10 -6.15 4.77
N ASP A 35 1.07 -5.04 4.03
CA ASP A 35 2.23 -4.45 3.35
C ASP A 35 3.19 -3.67 4.28
N GLU A 36 2.94 -3.63 5.61
CA GLU A 36 3.84 -3.00 6.59
C GLU A 36 5.26 -3.57 6.55
N GLU A 37 5.42 -4.87 6.29
CA GLU A 37 6.74 -5.49 6.19
C GLU A 37 7.58 -4.85 5.09
N LYS A 38 6.99 -4.42 3.97
CA LYS A 38 7.76 -3.81 2.88
C LYS A 38 8.36 -2.46 3.26
N PHE A 39 7.64 -1.66 4.05
CA PHE A 39 8.13 -0.36 4.54
C PHE A 39 9.13 -0.52 5.69
N LEU A 40 8.88 -1.46 6.61
CA LEU A 40 9.79 -1.73 7.72
C LEU A 40 11.07 -2.44 7.27
N ASN A 41 10.98 -3.37 6.30
CA ASN A 41 12.15 -4.05 5.74
C ASN A 41 13.04 -3.07 4.96
N ALA A 42 12.47 -2.14 4.21
CA ALA A 42 13.24 -1.09 3.55
C ALA A 42 14.04 -0.21 4.53
N ALA A 43 13.49 0.07 5.73
CA ALA A 43 14.20 0.83 6.75
C ALA A 43 15.18 -0.02 7.59
N LYS A 44 14.91 -1.33 7.74
CA LYS A 44 15.68 -2.23 8.61
C LYS A 44 16.87 -2.88 7.90
N PHE A 45 16.79 -3.06 6.59
CA PHE A 45 17.80 -3.74 5.77
C PHE A 45 18.55 -2.77 4.84
N ASP A 46 18.88 -1.57 5.32
CA ASP A 46 19.74 -0.61 4.60
C ASP A 46 21.25 -0.95 4.77
N GLY A 47 21.56 -2.25 4.85
CA GLY A 47 22.90 -2.79 5.12
C GLY A 47 23.75 -3.01 3.86
N GLU A 48 25.01 -3.40 4.05
CA GLU A 48 25.97 -3.63 2.94
C GLU A 48 25.52 -4.74 1.97
N ASP A 49 24.76 -5.73 2.44
CA ASP A 49 24.27 -6.85 1.62
C ASP A 49 23.23 -6.40 0.57
N GLU A 50 22.27 -5.55 0.94
CA GLU A 50 21.32 -4.93 -0.01
C GLU A 50 22.04 -4.06 -1.04
N LEU A 51 23.05 -3.30 -0.61
CA LEU A 51 23.86 -2.45 -1.51
C LEU A 51 24.60 -3.31 -2.53
N ASN A 52 25.16 -4.44 -2.10
CA ASN A 52 25.81 -5.41 -2.97
C ASN A 52 24.83 -6.08 -3.95
N ASP A 53 23.60 -6.38 -3.52
CA ASP A 53 22.58 -6.97 -4.39
C ASP A 53 22.00 -5.96 -5.38
N ALA A 54 21.82 -4.70 -4.98
CA ALA A 54 21.47 -3.61 -5.88
C ALA A 54 22.56 -3.40 -6.96
N LEU A 55 23.83 -3.38 -6.56
CA LEU A 55 24.96 -3.31 -7.50
C LEU A 55 24.99 -4.50 -8.46
N LYS A 56 24.77 -5.73 -7.98
CA LYS A 56 24.67 -6.92 -8.86
C LYS A 56 23.50 -6.81 -9.84
N GLN A 57 22.36 -6.27 -9.41
CA GLN A 57 21.21 -6.04 -10.29
C GLN A 57 21.50 -4.99 -11.36
N GLU A 58 22.16 -3.89 -11.00
CA GLU A 58 22.61 -2.89 -11.98
C GLU A 58 23.60 -3.48 -12.97
N GLN A 59 24.62 -4.21 -12.51
CA GLN A 59 25.59 -4.88 -13.38
C GLN A 59 24.92 -5.87 -14.34
N LYS A 60 23.93 -6.65 -13.86
CA LYS A 60 23.13 -7.53 -14.73
C LYS A 60 22.34 -6.75 -15.77
N LYS A 61 21.70 -5.63 -15.40
CA LYS A 61 20.98 -4.77 -16.35
C LYS A 61 21.91 -4.17 -17.39
N GLU A 62 23.10 -3.71 -17.00
CA GLU A 62 24.10 -3.19 -17.93
C GLU A 62 24.64 -4.27 -18.87
N ALA A 63 24.92 -5.47 -18.35
CA ALA A 63 25.35 -6.62 -19.15
C ALA A 63 24.28 -7.03 -20.17
N LEU A 64 23.00 -7.01 -19.78
CA LEU A 64 21.87 -7.27 -20.68
C LEU A 64 21.75 -6.19 -21.75
N LYS A 65 21.90 -4.91 -21.41
CA LYS A 65 21.92 -3.80 -22.39
C LYS A 65 23.09 -3.87 -23.36
N LYS A 66 24.28 -4.27 -22.89
CA LYS A 66 25.47 -4.46 -23.74
C LYS A 66 25.32 -5.65 -24.69
N ASN A 67 24.66 -6.72 -24.23
CA ASN A 67 24.38 -7.91 -25.04
C ASN A 67 23.10 -7.79 -25.88
N TYR A 68 22.31 -6.74 -25.69
CA TYR A 68 21.15 -6.45 -26.50
C TYR A 68 21.61 -6.01 -27.90
N LYS A 69 21.57 -6.96 -28.84
CA LYS A 69 21.68 -6.66 -30.27
C LYS A 69 20.25 -6.45 -30.78
N PRO A 70 19.86 -5.22 -31.16
CA PRO A 70 18.61 -5.02 -31.88
C PRO A 70 18.78 -5.66 -33.26
N GLU A 71 17.91 -6.63 -33.53
CA GLU A 71 17.73 -7.28 -34.82
C GLU A 71 16.76 -6.52 -35.73
#